data_AF-A0A920RYY5-F1
#
_entry.id   AF-A0A920RYY5-F1
#
_cell.length_a   1.000
_cell.length_b   1.000
_cell.length_c   1.000
_cell.angle_alpha   90.00
_cell.angle_beta   90.00
_cell.angle_gamma   90.00
#
_symmetry.space_group_name_H-M   'P 1'
#
loop_
_entity.id
_entity.type
_entity.pdbx_description
1 polymer ?
#
loop_
_entity_poly.entity_id
_entity_poly.type
_entity_poly.pdbx_seq_one_letter_code
_entity_poly.pdbx_strand_id
1 'polypeptide(L)'
;MQISGYYLNIPGGGGDIDIPDYKGKVPGHIRQGVTRGEDQFRQRAEKAVNGGADLLKMIASGAVLAYGSTPGSPEMDPDEIEAVVSVGQEAGVRVTAHAHGAESIKQAILAGVNSIEHASLIDDEGIRLAKEKGVALSMDIYNGDYINTVGVIEEWPEEFLRKNRETTQIQRENFTKAHQAGS
;
A
#
# COMPACT_ATOMS: atom_id res chain seq x y z
N MET A 1 -17.39 10.09 -5.37
CA MET A 1 -16.35 9.92 -4.35
C MET A 1 -16.46 8.48 -3.87
N GLN A 2 -15.36 7.72 -3.83
CA GLN A 2 -15.34 6.35 -3.30
C GLN A 2 -14.64 6.35 -1.94
N ILE A 3 -15.08 5.51 -1.01
CA ILE A 3 -14.60 5.44 0.38
C ILE A 3 -14.12 4.02 0.68
N SER A 4 -12.93 3.88 1.29
CA SER A 4 -12.38 2.56 1.64
C SER A 4 -12.76 2.04 3.02
N GLY A 5 -13.36 2.88 3.87
CA GLY A 5 -13.41 2.61 5.31
C GLY A 5 -12.01 2.69 5.93
N TYR A 6 -11.59 1.64 6.63
CA TYR A 6 -10.22 1.49 7.12
C TYR A 6 -9.37 0.69 6.12
N TYR A 7 -8.07 0.94 6.10
CA TYR A 7 -7.13 0.12 5.35
C TYR A 7 -6.72 -1.13 6.15
N LEU A 8 -6.38 -2.21 5.44
CA LEU A 8 -6.00 -3.52 5.97
C LEU A 8 -4.47 -3.64 5.99
N ASN A 9 -3.87 -3.95 7.14
CA ASN A 9 -2.41 -4.03 7.27
C ASN A 9 -1.99 -4.93 8.45
N ILE A 10 -0.70 -5.27 8.52
CA ILE A 10 -0.15 -6.06 9.64
C ILE A 10 0.23 -5.21 10.86
N PRO A 11 0.27 -5.79 12.07
CA PRO A 11 0.87 -5.15 13.24
C PRO A 11 2.31 -4.69 12.96
N GLY A 12 2.61 -3.43 13.25
CA GLY A 12 3.92 -2.82 13.01
C GLY A 12 4.27 -2.56 11.53
N GLY A 13 3.35 -2.81 10.59
CA GLY A 13 3.54 -2.51 9.18
C GLY A 13 3.38 -1.03 8.83
N GLY A 14 3.58 -0.68 7.57
CA GLY A 14 3.56 0.67 7.02
C GLY A 14 2.24 1.42 7.16
N GLY A 15 1.14 0.73 7.49
CA GLY A 15 -0.15 1.35 7.83
C GLY A 15 -0.42 1.45 9.34
N ASP A 16 0.36 0.78 10.17
CA ASP A 16 0.06 0.71 11.60
C ASP A 16 0.45 2.02 12.29
N ILE A 17 -0.43 2.49 13.15
CA ILE A 17 -0.16 3.68 13.98
C ILE A 17 0.49 3.18 15.26
N ASP A 18 1.76 2.81 15.13
CA ASP A 18 2.65 2.42 16.23
C ASP A 18 3.82 3.42 16.29
N ILE A 19 3.60 4.52 17.00
CA ILE A 19 4.56 5.62 17.10
C ILE A 19 5.56 5.28 18.22
N PRO A 20 6.88 5.22 17.94
CA PRO A 20 7.89 4.98 18.95
C PRO A 20 7.76 5.95 20.14
N ASP A 21 7.92 5.43 21.35
CA ASP A 21 7.86 6.16 22.62
C ASP A 21 6.52 6.85 22.96
N TYR A 22 5.49 6.69 22.12
CA TYR A 22 4.14 7.17 22.43
C TYR A 22 3.48 6.31 23.50
N LYS A 23 3.26 6.88 24.69
CA LYS A 23 2.66 6.18 25.85
C LYS A 23 1.14 6.28 25.94
N GLY A 24 0.51 7.00 25.02
CA GLY A 24 -0.94 7.19 25.00
C GLY A 24 -1.67 5.98 24.43
N LYS A 25 -2.99 5.93 24.63
CA LYS A 25 -3.84 4.88 24.04
C LYS A 25 -4.24 5.29 22.62
N VAL A 26 -3.80 4.54 21.61
CA VAL A 26 -4.35 4.67 20.25
C VAL A 26 -5.77 4.07 20.24
N PRO A 27 -6.80 4.82 19.81
CA PRO A 27 -8.17 4.29 19.78
C PRO A 27 -8.28 3.06 18.88
N GLY A 28 -8.94 1.99 19.36
CA GLY A 28 -9.01 0.72 18.64
C GLY A 28 -9.72 0.79 17.28
N HIS A 29 -10.63 1.75 17.08
CA HIS A 29 -11.31 1.95 15.80
C HIS A 29 -10.38 2.50 14.71
N ILE A 30 -9.28 3.18 15.08
CA ILE A 30 -8.26 3.66 14.14
C ILE A 30 -7.36 2.50 13.68
N ARG A 31 -7.14 1.51 14.55
CA ARG A 31 -6.37 0.29 14.23
C ARG A 31 -7.28 -0.88 13.82
N GLN A 32 -8.46 -0.60 13.29
CA GLN A 32 -9.45 -1.63 12.97
C GLN A 32 -9.00 -2.57 11.85
N GLY A 33 -8.14 -2.15 10.93
CA GLY A 33 -7.64 -3.03 9.88
C GLY A 33 -6.34 -3.78 10.22
N VAL A 34 -5.78 -3.54 11.42
CA VAL A 34 -4.51 -4.13 11.85
C VAL A 34 -4.76 -5.58 12.27
N THR A 35 -4.25 -6.54 11.49
CA THR A 35 -4.42 -7.97 11.76
C THR A 35 -3.39 -8.83 11.05
N ARG A 36 -3.40 -10.14 11.30
CA ARG A 36 -2.54 -11.11 10.61
C ARG A 36 -3.23 -12.45 10.49
N GLY A 37 -2.93 -13.18 9.42
CA GLY A 37 -3.53 -14.44 9.03
C GLY A 37 -4.69 -14.26 8.05
N GLU A 38 -4.82 -15.23 7.13
CA GLU A 38 -5.82 -15.28 6.07
C GLU A 38 -7.24 -15.05 6.60
N ASP A 39 -7.67 -15.86 7.58
CA ASP A 39 -9.02 -15.82 8.16
C ASP A 39 -9.34 -14.45 8.78
N GLN A 40 -8.36 -13.84 9.46
CA GLN A 40 -8.54 -12.55 10.09
C GLN A 40 -8.64 -11.44 9.04
N PHE A 41 -7.81 -11.47 8.00
CA PHE A 41 -7.91 -10.50 6.90
C PHE A 41 -9.23 -10.61 6.16
N ARG A 42 -9.71 -11.84 5.90
CA ARG A 42 -11.04 -12.09 5.32
C ARG A 42 -12.15 -11.45 6.17
N GLN A 43 -12.18 -11.73 7.47
CA GLN A 43 -13.17 -11.15 8.39
C GLN A 43 -13.10 -9.62 8.45
N ARG A 44 -11.90 -9.03 8.43
CA ARG A 44 -11.74 -7.56 8.43
C ARG A 44 -12.16 -6.95 7.11
N ALA A 45 -11.90 -7.59 5.98
CA ALA A 45 -12.36 -7.15 4.67
C ALA A 45 -13.90 -7.22 4.58
N GLU A 46 -14.51 -8.32 5.01
CA GLU A 46 -15.98 -8.47 5.04
C GLU A 46 -16.62 -7.39 5.91
N LYS A 47 -16.02 -7.11 7.06
CA LYS A 47 -16.50 -6.05 7.96
C LYS A 47 -16.38 -4.66 7.33
N ALA A 48 -15.36 -4.40 6.51
CA ALA A 48 -15.23 -3.14 5.77
C ALA A 48 -16.33 -3.01 4.71
N VAL A 49 -16.57 -4.08 3.92
CA VAL A 49 -17.66 -4.15 2.93
C VAL A 49 -19.02 -3.95 3.60
N ASN A 50 -19.32 -4.71 4.66
CA ASN A 50 -20.57 -4.60 5.41
C ASN A 50 -20.74 -3.23 6.09
N GLY A 51 -19.63 -2.54 6.35
CA GLY A 51 -19.58 -1.16 6.84
C GLY A 51 -19.81 -0.10 5.77
N GLY A 52 -20.04 -0.49 4.51
CA GLY A 52 -20.33 0.42 3.39
C GLY A 52 -19.10 0.92 2.63
N ALA A 53 -17.98 0.19 2.66
CA ALA A 53 -16.82 0.53 1.83
C ALA A 53 -17.12 0.34 0.34
N ASP A 54 -16.82 1.36 -0.48
CA ASP A 54 -16.93 1.31 -1.95
C ASP A 54 -15.76 0.56 -2.59
N LEU A 55 -14.67 0.38 -1.84
CA LEU A 55 -13.46 -0.33 -2.24
C LEU A 55 -12.70 -0.83 -1.00
N LEU A 56 -11.85 -1.84 -1.14
CA LEU A 56 -10.92 -2.28 -0.11
C LEU A 56 -9.52 -1.73 -0.38
N LYS A 57 -8.84 -1.33 0.68
CA LYS A 57 -7.46 -0.84 0.63
C LYS A 57 -6.59 -1.72 1.53
N MET A 58 -5.50 -2.26 0.99
CA MET A 58 -4.49 -2.99 1.78
C MET A 58 -3.12 -2.31 1.71
N ILE A 59 -2.28 -2.60 2.72
CA ILE A 59 -0.88 -2.17 2.80
C ILE A 59 0.01 -3.41 2.70
N ALA A 60 0.45 -3.71 1.48
CA ALA A 60 1.10 -4.99 1.14
C ALA A 60 2.64 -4.94 1.20
N SER A 61 3.21 -3.75 1.25
CA SER A 61 4.64 -3.52 1.51
C SER A 61 4.81 -2.42 2.54
N GLY A 62 6.05 -2.24 2.99
CA GLY A 62 6.39 -1.10 3.81
C GLY A 62 6.20 0.24 3.13
N ALA A 63 6.23 1.29 3.94
CA ALA A 63 5.87 2.66 3.57
C ALA A 63 6.98 3.67 3.90
N VAL A 64 7.01 4.78 3.16
CA VAL A 64 7.99 5.88 3.35
C VAL A 64 7.76 6.62 4.67
N LEU A 65 6.50 6.91 5.01
CA LEU A 65 6.10 7.71 6.18
C LEU A 65 5.65 6.85 7.38
N ALA A 66 6.28 5.69 7.57
CA ALA A 66 6.02 4.79 8.68
C ALA A 66 7.32 4.46 9.42
N TYR A 67 7.25 4.42 10.75
CA TYR A 67 8.38 4.08 11.61
C TYR A 67 8.76 2.61 11.48
N GLY A 68 10.04 2.30 11.36
CA GLY A 68 10.55 0.91 11.31
C GLY A 68 10.23 0.12 10.04
N SER A 69 9.26 0.57 9.25
CA SER A 69 8.86 -0.06 7.98
C SER A 69 9.87 0.23 6.87
N THR A 70 10.09 -0.71 5.94
CA THR A 70 11.00 -0.52 4.80
C THR A 70 10.19 -0.58 3.50
N PRO A 71 10.19 0.47 2.65
CA PRO A 71 9.33 0.53 1.46
C PRO A 71 9.38 -0.72 0.57
N GLY A 72 10.57 -1.26 0.32
CA GLY A 72 10.73 -2.43 -0.53
C GLY A 72 10.36 -3.78 0.10
N SER A 73 10.10 -3.84 1.41
CA SER A 73 9.88 -5.09 2.14
C SER A 73 8.41 -5.51 2.05
N PRO A 74 8.12 -6.80 1.74
CA PRO A 74 6.77 -7.34 1.86
C PRO A 74 6.26 -7.28 3.29
N GLU A 75 4.98 -6.93 3.45
CA GLU A 75 4.31 -6.82 4.74
C GLU A 75 3.04 -7.65 4.84
N MET A 76 2.54 -8.23 3.74
CA MET A 76 1.48 -9.23 3.77
C MET A 76 1.97 -10.49 3.09
N ASP A 77 1.58 -11.64 3.63
CA ASP A 77 1.81 -12.94 3.01
C ASP A 77 0.84 -13.12 1.81
N PRO A 78 1.17 -13.91 0.77
CA PRO A 78 0.34 -14.03 -0.44
C PRO A 78 -1.10 -14.48 -0.18
N ASP A 79 -1.29 -15.41 0.78
CA ASP A 79 -2.61 -15.89 1.23
C ASP A 79 -3.42 -14.78 1.89
N GLU A 80 -2.78 -13.89 2.66
CA GLU A 80 -3.43 -12.72 3.25
C GLU A 80 -3.91 -11.73 2.17
N ILE A 81 -3.11 -11.52 1.12
CA ILE A 81 -3.48 -10.68 -0.03
C ILE A 81 -4.68 -11.29 -0.77
N GLU A 82 -4.60 -12.59 -1.09
CA GLU A 82 -5.67 -13.33 -1.78
C GLU A 82 -6.99 -13.32 -1.00
N ALA A 83 -6.94 -13.43 0.33
CA ALA A 83 -8.13 -13.35 1.18
C ALA A 83 -8.87 -12.01 1.02
N VAL A 84 -8.14 -10.89 1.04
CA VAL A 84 -8.74 -9.56 0.86
C VAL A 84 -9.28 -9.38 -0.55
N VAL A 85 -8.55 -9.84 -1.57
CA VAL A 85 -9.01 -9.75 -2.96
C VAL A 85 -10.26 -10.58 -3.19
N SER A 86 -10.31 -11.80 -2.64
CA SER A 86 -11.47 -12.69 -2.75
C SER A 86 -12.74 -12.03 -2.20
N VAL A 87 -12.65 -11.42 -1.02
CA VAL A 87 -13.80 -10.69 -0.43
C VAL A 87 -14.22 -9.53 -1.32
N GLY A 88 -13.27 -8.77 -1.87
CA GLY A 88 -13.58 -7.68 -2.79
C GLY A 88 -14.34 -8.18 -4.03
N GLN A 89 -13.88 -9.28 -4.63
CA GLN A 89 -14.52 -9.90 -5.80
C GLN A 89 -15.92 -10.43 -5.48
N GLU A 90 -16.09 -11.16 -4.37
CA GLU A 90 -17.37 -11.69 -3.91
C GLU A 90 -18.40 -10.59 -3.66
N ALA A 91 -17.95 -9.47 -3.08
CA ALA A 91 -18.78 -8.30 -2.82
C ALA A 91 -18.99 -7.39 -4.03
N GLY A 92 -18.28 -7.61 -5.15
CA GLY A 92 -18.31 -6.74 -6.32
C GLY A 92 -17.70 -5.35 -6.08
N VAL A 93 -16.80 -5.20 -5.09
CA VAL A 93 -16.08 -3.95 -4.81
C VAL A 93 -14.64 -4.03 -5.30
N ARG A 94 -14.05 -2.88 -5.64
CA ARG A 94 -12.66 -2.83 -6.09
C ARG A 94 -11.68 -3.02 -4.94
N VAL A 95 -10.47 -3.48 -5.24
CA VAL A 95 -9.37 -3.64 -4.27
C VAL A 95 -8.14 -2.91 -4.77
N THR A 96 -7.47 -2.16 -3.89
CA THR A 96 -6.20 -1.47 -4.17
C THR A 96 -5.15 -1.84 -3.12
N ALA A 97 -3.91 -1.99 -3.55
CA ALA A 97 -2.78 -2.24 -2.67
C ALA A 97 -1.83 -1.04 -2.64
N HIS A 98 -1.46 -0.58 -1.45
CA HIS A 98 -0.24 0.18 -1.27
C HIS A 98 0.93 -0.80 -1.41
N ALA A 99 1.77 -0.60 -2.41
CA ALA A 99 2.98 -1.39 -2.59
C ALA A 99 4.07 -0.57 -3.27
N HIS A 100 5.18 -0.38 -2.56
CA HIS A 100 6.41 0.16 -3.11
C HIS A 100 7.30 -0.95 -3.69
N GLY A 101 7.46 -2.08 -2.99
CA GLY A 101 8.37 -3.17 -3.37
C GLY A 101 7.88 -4.05 -4.53
N ALA A 102 8.79 -4.41 -5.45
CA ALA A 102 8.49 -5.22 -6.63
C ALA A 102 7.76 -6.54 -6.32
N GLU A 103 8.16 -7.23 -5.25
CA GLU A 103 7.56 -8.52 -4.86
C GLU A 103 6.08 -8.35 -4.49
N SER A 104 5.77 -7.45 -3.54
CA SER A 104 4.38 -7.15 -3.15
C SER A 104 3.54 -6.65 -4.31
N ILE A 105 4.12 -5.86 -5.23
CA ILE A 105 3.43 -5.38 -6.42
C ILE A 105 3.01 -6.56 -7.29
N LYS A 106 3.93 -7.48 -7.58
CA LYS A 106 3.65 -8.67 -8.41
C LYS A 106 2.64 -9.59 -7.73
N GLN A 107 2.80 -9.86 -6.43
CA GLN A 107 1.85 -10.66 -5.65
C GLN A 107 0.44 -10.06 -5.67
N ALA A 108 0.30 -8.76 -5.44
CA ALA A 108 -1.00 -8.08 -5.49
C ALA A 108 -1.63 -8.12 -6.89
N ILE A 109 -0.86 -7.89 -7.95
CA ILE A 109 -1.35 -8.00 -9.34
C ILE A 109 -1.82 -9.43 -9.64
N LEU A 110 -1.06 -10.44 -9.23
CA LEU A 110 -1.41 -11.85 -9.44
C LEU A 110 -2.66 -12.27 -8.67
N ALA A 111 -2.84 -11.75 -7.45
CA ALA A 111 -4.04 -11.96 -6.66
C ALA A 111 -5.29 -11.30 -7.27
N GLY A 112 -5.11 -10.25 -8.08
CA GLY A 112 -6.18 -9.61 -8.86
C GLY A 112 -6.69 -8.29 -8.28
N VAL A 113 -5.81 -7.49 -7.65
CA VAL A 113 -6.15 -6.10 -7.30
C VAL A 113 -6.47 -5.27 -8.54
N ASN A 114 -7.28 -4.21 -8.37
CA ASN A 114 -7.63 -3.30 -9.47
C ASN A 114 -6.61 -2.18 -9.66
N SER A 115 -5.89 -1.79 -8.60
CA SER A 115 -4.80 -0.83 -8.70
C SER A 115 -3.68 -1.08 -7.68
N ILE A 116 -2.49 -0.61 -8.05
CA ILE A 116 -1.34 -0.48 -7.17
C ILE A 116 -1.09 1.01 -6.94
N GLU A 117 -1.02 1.42 -5.68
CA GLU A 117 -0.61 2.77 -5.32
C GLU A 117 0.90 2.84 -5.10
N HIS A 118 1.47 3.99 -5.45
CA HIS A 118 2.90 4.33 -5.43
C HIS A 118 3.72 3.60 -6.49
N ALA A 119 3.73 2.26 -6.45
CA ALA A 119 4.49 1.39 -7.35
C ALA A 119 5.98 1.78 -7.51
N SER A 120 6.60 2.33 -6.46
CA SER A 120 7.89 3.04 -6.60
C SER A 120 9.03 2.17 -7.14
N LEU A 121 9.13 0.93 -6.65
CA LEU A 121 10.21 -0.01 -7.00
C LEU A 121 9.72 -1.09 -7.95
N ILE A 122 8.64 -0.86 -8.72
CA ILE A 122 8.17 -1.78 -9.74
C ILE A 122 9.28 -2.13 -10.74
N ASP A 123 9.39 -3.41 -11.10
CA ASP A 123 10.33 -3.90 -12.12
C ASP A 123 9.63 -4.09 -13.48
N ASP A 124 10.39 -4.41 -14.52
CA ASP A 124 9.85 -4.59 -15.88
C ASP A 124 8.82 -5.72 -15.94
N GLU A 125 8.97 -6.76 -15.09
CA GLU A 125 8.00 -7.83 -14.95
C GLU A 125 6.68 -7.32 -14.35
N GLY A 126 6.74 -6.52 -13.28
CA GLY A 126 5.57 -5.90 -12.66
C GLY A 126 4.83 -4.98 -13.64
N ILE A 127 5.54 -4.17 -14.43
CA ILE A 127 4.92 -3.31 -15.46
C ILE A 127 4.20 -4.17 -16.51
N ARG A 128 4.83 -5.26 -16.97
CA ARG A 128 4.24 -6.21 -17.92
C ARG A 128 2.98 -6.86 -17.34
N LEU A 129 3.05 -7.33 -16.10
CA LEU A 129 1.92 -7.96 -15.41
C LEU A 129 0.76 -6.98 -15.22
N ALA A 130 1.03 -5.74 -14.80
CA ALA A 130 0.01 -4.71 -14.63
C ALA A 130 -0.76 -4.49 -15.95
N LYS A 131 -0.05 -4.39 -17.07
CA LYS A 131 -0.66 -4.27 -18.40
C LYS A 131 -1.49 -5.50 -18.79
N GLU A 132 -0.91 -6.69 -18.64
CA GLU A 132 -1.54 -7.95 -19.03
C GLU A 132 -2.84 -8.20 -18.25
N LYS A 133 -2.86 -7.82 -16.97
CA LYS A 133 -3.99 -8.03 -16.05
C LYS A 133 -4.94 -6.83 -15.98
N GLY A 134 -4.62 -5.72 -16.63
CA GLY A 134 -5.44 -4.50 -16.59
C GLY A 134 -5.46 -3.83 -15.21
N VAL A 135 -4.36 -3.92 -14.46
CA VAL A 135 -4.21 -3.28 -13.13
C VAL A 135 -3.66 -1.88 -13.31
N ALA A 136 -4.36 -0.89 -12.76
CA ALA A 136 -3.93 0.51 -12.86
C ALA A 136 -2.75 0.81 -11.92
N LEU A 137 -1.78 1.59 -12.39
CA LEU A 137 -0.66 2.08 -11.59
C LEU A 137 -0.89 3.55 -11.18
N SER A 138 -1.22 3.78 -9.92
CA SER A 138 -1.44 5.10 -9.34
C SER A 138 -0.13 5.59 -8.70
N MET A 139 0.70 6.27 -9.50
CA MET A 139 2.06 6.67 -9.09
C MET A 139 2.12 8.17 -8.75
N ASP A 140 2.31 8.48 -7.47
CA ASP A 140 2.29 9.82 -6.88
C ASP A 140 3.64 10.56 -6.97
N ILE A 141 4.19 10.71 -8.19
CA ILE A 141 5.56 11.17 -8.46
C ILE A 141 5.93 12.59 -7.98
N TYR A 142 4.94 13.42 -7.65
CA TYR A 142 5.16 14.75 -7.06
C TYR A 142 5.43 14.67 -5.55
N ASN A 143 4.88 13.66 -4.87
CA ASN A 143 4.92 13.56 -3.41
C ASN A 143 6.37 13.55 -2.88
N GLY A 144 7.31 12.99 -3.63
CA GLY A 144 8.73 13.02 -3.29
C GLY A 144 9.33 14.43 -3.16
N ASP A 145 8.91 15.39 -4.00
CA ASP A 145 9.35 16.79 -3.87
C ASP A 145 8.69 17.47 -2.67
N TYR A 146 7.41 17.19 -2.43
CA TYR A 146 6.69 17.71 -1.27
C TYR A 146 7.36 17.27 0.03
N ILE A 147 7.67 15.99 0.18
CA ILE A 147 8.34 15.45 1.38
C ILE A 147 9.74 16.06 1.53
N ASN A 148 10.51 16.22 0.44
CA ASN A 148 11.84 16.83 0.51
C ASN A 148 11.83 18.33 0.80
N THR A 149 10.72 19.02 0.54
CA THR A 149 10.59 20.46 0.77
C THR A 149 9.94 20.71 2.13
N VAL A 150 8.68 20.32 2.29
CA VAL A 150 7.90 20.52 3.51
C VAL A 150 8.45 19.68 4.65
N GLY A 151 8.77 18.41 4.42
CA GLY A 151 9.30 17.54 5.48
C GLY A 151 10.66 18.00 6.02
N VAL A 152 11.49 18.65 5.20
CA VAL A 152 12.74 19.27 5.68
C VAL A 152 12.45 20.54 6.49
N ILE A 153 11.54 21.40 6.02
CA ILE A 153 11.14 22.64 6.71
C ILE A 153 10.50 22.35 8.07
N GLU A 154 9.65 21.31 8.12
CA GLU A 154 8.91 20.89 9.32
C GLU A 154 9.67 19.88 10.17
N GLU A 155 10.95 19.60 9.86
CA GLU A 155 11.82 18.71 10.64
C GLU A 155 11.20 17.31 10.87
N TRP A 156 10.61 16.74 9.82
CA TRP A 156 10.10 15.37 9.86
C TRP A 156 11.22 14.37 10.18
N PRO A 157 10.89 13.20 10.74
CA PRO A 157 11.90 12.20 11.10
C PRO A 157 12.86 11.88 9.96
N GLU A 158 14.16 11.87 10.25
CA GLU A 158 15.21 11.60 9.25
C GLU A 158 15.04 10.24 8.57
N GLU A 159 14.47 9.26 9.28
CA GLU A 159 14.09 7.98 8.70
C GLU A 159 13.15 8.14 7.49
N PHE A 160 12.17 9.05 7.57
CA PHE A 160 11.19 9.30 6.52
C PHE A 160 11.84 10.03 5.34
N LEU A 161 12.63 11.07 5.63
CA LEU A 161 13.34 11.84 4.61
C LEU A 161 14.36 10.97 3.85
N ARG A 162 15.07 10.08 4.56
CA ARG A 162 15.98 9.11 3.96
C ARG A 162 15.24 8.16 3.00
N LYS A 163 14.17 7.50 3.46
CA LYS A 163 13.35 6.60 2.63
C LYS A 163 12.77 7.32 1.41
N ASN A 164 12.37 8.57 1.56
CA ASN A 164 11.89 9.41 0.46
C ASN A 164 12.97 9.62 -0.61
N ARG A 165 14.18 10.01 -0.19
CA ARG A 165 15.33 10.20 -1.11
C ARG A 165 15.73 8.91 -1.82
N GLU A 166 15.64 7.78 -1.14
CA GLU A 166 15.95 6.45 -1.70
C GLU A 166 14.94 6.00 -2.77
N THR A 167 13.70 6.48 -2.74
CA THR A 167 12.61 5.96 -3.59
C THR A 167 12.14 6.93 -4.68
N THR A 168 12.25 8.24 -4.48
CA THR A 168 11.65 9.27 -5.36
C THR A 168 12.12 9.18 -6.81
N GLN A 169 13.44 9.15 -7.04
CA GLN A 169 13.98 9.15 -8.40
C GLN A 169 13.65 7.85 -9.13
N ILE A 170 13.73 6.71 -8.42
CA ILE A 170 13.38 5.39 -8.95
C ILE A 170 11.90 5.35 -9.36
N GLN A 171 11.00 5.89 -8.53
CA GLN A 171 9.57 5.96 -8.85
C GLN A 171 9.31 6.76 -10.14
N ARG A 172 10.02 7.87 -10.38
CA ARG A 172 9.87 8.70 -11.59
C ARG A 172 10.35 7.99 -12.85
N GLU A 173 11.48 7.30 -12.75
CA GLU A 173 12.01 6.49 -13.85
C GLU A 173 11.05 5.35 -14.19
N ASN A 174 10.53 4.68 -13.17
CA ASN A 174 9.56 3.60 -13.34
C ASN A 174 8.20 4.08 -13.84
N PHE A 175 7.72 5.26 -13.41
CA PHE A 175 6.55 5.90 -13.99
C PHE A 175 6.73 6.17 -15.49
N THR A 176 7.92 6.66 -15.87
CA THR A 176 8.24 6.90 -17.29
C THR A 176 8.21 5.59 -18.08
N LYS A 177 8.78 4.50 -17.54
CA LYS A 177 8.74 3.17 -18.16
C LYS A 177 7.31 2.64 -18.28
N ALA A 178 6.51 2.72 -17.21
CA ALA A 178 5.13 2.26 -17.19
C ALA A 178 4.28 3.00 -18.24
N HIS A 179 4.40 4.34 -18.28
CA HIS A 179 3.73 5.16 -19.27
C HIS A 179 4.12 4.79 -20.71
N GLN A 180 5.41 4.60 -20.98
CA GLN A 180 5.89 4.18 -22.31
C GLN A 180 5.43 2.77 -22.69
N ALA A 181 5.26 1.88 -21.71
CA ALA A 181 4.71 0.54 -21.91
C ALA A 181 3.20 0.56 -22.20
N GLY A 182 2.51 1.69 -21.98
CA GLY A 182 1.06 1.81 -22.10
C GLY A 182 0.30 1.13 -20.97
N SER A 183 0.91 1.11 -19.78
CA SER A 183 0.33 0.66 -18.51
C SER A 183 -0.23 1.83 -17.71
#